data_AF-A0A1L3JBP8-F1
#
_entry.id   AF-A0A1L3JBP8-F1
#
_cell.length_a   1.000
_cell.length_b   1.000
_cell.length_c   1.000
_cell.angle_alpha   90.00
_cell.angle_beta   90.00
_cell.angle_gamma   90.00
#
_symmetry.space_group_name_H-M   'P 1'
#
loop_
_entity.id
_entity.type
_entity.pdbx_description
1 polymer ?
#
loop_
_entity_poly.entity_id
_entity_poly.type
_entity_poly.pdbx_seq_one_letter_code
_entity_poly.pdbx_strand_id
1 'polypeptide(L)'
;MRGNNPIKNPKDGATSKGQCANVETKAAKGAYLKTCSGRKRKAIWFLLPSGRALLVGQNARTLSALINSGKAGVTALELSSWAFRLGSYIHTLRSQYGLDIITIKETHNELGDWHARYVLNCDVQILEMA
;
A
#
# COMPACT_ATOMS: atom_id res chain seq x y z
N MET A 1 -52.47 44.69 13.56
CA MET A 1 -51.66 44.23 14.71
C MET A 1 -50.72 43.13 14.26
N ARG A 2 -49.44 43.21 14.65
CA ARG A 2 -48.37 42.18 14.58
C ARG A 2 -47.87 41.88 13.15
N GLY A 3 -46.60 41.96 12.79
CA GLY A 3 -45.35 42.21 13.52
C GLY A 3 -44.19 41.75 12.61
N ASN A 4 -43.10 42.52 12.57
CA ASN A 4 -41.85 42.21 11.89
C ASN A 4 -41.23 40.90 12.40
N ASN A 5 -40.56 40.11 11.52
CA ASN A 5 -39.09 39.93 11.57
C ASN A 5 -38.55 38.91 10.52
N PRO A 6 -37.24 39.02 10.16
CA PRO A 6 -36.60 38.28 9.07
C PRO A 6 -36.07 36.90 9.51
N ILE A 7 -36.02 35.95 8.57
CA ILE A 7 -35.38 34.64 8.77
C ILE A 7 -33.89 34.75 8.42
N LYS A 8 -33.05 34.54 9.45
CA LYS A 8 -31.59 34.43 9.38
C LYS A 8 -31.18 33.03 8.91
N ASN A 9 -30.12 32.94 8.10
CA ASN A 9 -29.36 31.70 7.88
C ASN A 9 -28.55 31.33 9.13
N PRO A 10 -28.39 30.02 9.40
CA PRO A 10 -27.16 29.52 10.02
C PRO A 10 -26.49 28.42 9.18
N LYS A 11 -25.20 28.61 8.92
CA LYS A 11 -24.21 27.53 8.80
C LYS A 11 -24.03 26.94 10.20
N ASP A 12 -23.75 25.64 10.31
CA ASP A 12 -22.73 25.06 11.21
C ASP A 12 -22.81 23.52 11.25
N GLY A 13 -21.63 22.91 11.42
CA GLY A 13 -21.37 21.49 11.24
C GLY A 13 -21.90 20.57 12.34
N ALA A 14 -22.00 19.29 12.00
CA ALA A 14 -22.41 18.24 12.92
C ALA A 14 -21.33 17.16 13.00
N THR A 15 -20.55 17.22 14.08
CA THR A 15 -19.88 16.08 14.70
C THR A 15 -20.95 15.29 15.48
N SER A 16 -21.09 13.98 15.26
CA SER A 16 -21.80 13.13 16.21
C SER A 16 -21.00 11.87 16.55
N LYS A 17 -20.56 11.83 17.81
CA LYS A 17 -20.19 10.62 18.54
C LYS A 17 -21.46 9.78 18.73
N GLY A 18 -21.49 8.56 18.21
CA GLY A 18 -22.53 7.57 18.50
C GLY A 18 -21.99 6.47 19.39
N GLN A 19 -22.40 6.48 20.66
CA GLN A 19 -22.11 5.42 21.63
C GLN A 19 -22.92 4.15 21.32
N CYS A 20 -22.31 3.03 21.71
CA CYS A 20 -22.76 1.66 21.66
C CYS A 20 -24.06 1.41 22.46
N ALA A 21 -25.08 0.87 21.80
CA ALA A 21 -26.21 0.19 22.44
C ALA A 21 -26.04 -1.33 22.24
N ASN A 22 -26.04 -2.07 23.35
CA ASN A 22 -26.07 -3.53 23.37
C ASN A 22 -27.43 -4.04 22.90
N VAL A 23 -27.45 -4.87 21.87
CA VAL A 23 -28.60 -5.71 21.51
C VAL A 23 -28.11 -7.14 21.41
N GLU A 24 -28.55 -7.97 22.35
CA GLU A 24 -28.18 -9.38 22.42
C GLU A 24 -29.20 -10.25 21.67
N THR A 25 -28.74 -10.75 20.52
CA THR A 25 -28.94 -12.08 19.93
C THR A 25 -30.34 -12.55 19.48
N LYS A 26 -30.44 -12.92 18.20
CA LYS A 26 -30.76 -14.29 17.78
C LYS A 26 -29.92 -14.69 16.57
N ALA A 27 -29.38 -15.92 16.65
CA ALA A 27 -28.40 -16.47 15.73
C ALA A 27 -28.91 -16.63 14.29
N ALA A 28 -28.30 -15.91 13.35
CA ALA A 28 -28.34 -16.25 11.93
C ALA A 28 -27.18 -17.20 11.61
N LYS A 29 -27.50 -18.42 11.17
CA LYS A 29 -26.55 -19.39 10.62
C LYS A 29 -25.94 -18.82 9.34
N GLY A 30 -24.74 -18.29 9.48
CA GLY A 30 -23.95 -17.74 8.40
C GLY A 30 -22.76 -17.00 8.98
N ALA A 31 -22.09 -17.61 9.96
CA ALA A 31 -20.81 -17.12 10.42
C ALA A 31 -19.90 -17.09 9.20
N TYR A 32 -19.63 -15.89 8.67
CA TYR A 32 -18.50 -15.67 7.81
C TYR A 32 -17.31 -16.03 8.69
N LEU A 33 -16.86 -17.29 8.60
CA LEU A 33 -15.61 -17.70 9.20
C LEU A 33 -14.58 -16.79 8.54
N LYS A 34 -14.23 -15.70 9.22
CA LYS A 34 -12.92 -15.07 9.07
C LYS A 34 -11.95 -16.15 9.53
N THR A 35 -11.71 -17.11 8.64
CA THR A 35 -10.44 -17.80 8.64
C THR A 35 -9.46 -16.70 8.28
N CYS A 36 -8.91 -16.05 9.31
CA CYS A 36 -7.59 -15.47 9.21
C CYS A 36 -6.68 -16.67 9.00
N SER A 37 -6.73 -17.26 7.79
CA SER A 37 -5.78 -18.25 7.34
C SER A 37 -4.46 -17.50 7.34
N GLY A 38 -3.77 -17.61 8.47
CA GLY A 38 -2.52 -16.94 8.74
C GLY A 38 -1.49 -17.53 7.80
N ARG A 39 -1.51 -17.11 6.52
CA ARG A 39 -0.33 -17.22 5.69
C ARG A 39 0.73 -16.46 6.46
N LYS A 40 1.68 -17.20 7.04
CA LYS A 40 2.88 -16.64 7.64
C LYS A 40 3.41 -15.63 6.63
N ARG A 41 3.38 -14.34 6.98
CA ARG A 41 3.85 -13.30 6.08
C ARG A 41 5.34 -13.55 5.96
N LYS A 42 5.81 -13.87 4.75
CA LYS A 42 7.23 -14.06 4.48
C LYS A 42 7.98 -12.82 4.99
N ALA A 43 8.89 -13.05 5.92
CA ALA A 43 9.77 -12.03 6.45
C ALA A 43 11.14 -12.30 5.85
N ILE A 44 11.79 -11.28 5.31
CA ILE A 44 13.06 -11.46 4.61
C ILE A 44 14.02 -10.40 5.13
N TRP A 45 15.21 -10.86 5.52
CA TRP A 45 16.33 -10.00 5.86
C TRP A 45 17.04 -9.54 4.60
N PHE A 46 17.23 -8.24 4.50
CA PHE A 46 17.98 -7.60 3.42
C PHE A 46 19.18 -6.86 3.98
N LEU A 47 20.28 -6.87 3.23
CA LEU A 47 21.42 -5.99 3.42
C LEU A 47 21.28 -4.81 2.47
N LEU A 48 21.10 -3.61 3.02
CA LEU A 48 21.00 -2.34 2.31
C LEU A 48 22.31 -1.54 2.51
N PRO A 49 22.58 -0.52 1.68
CA PRO A 49 23.71 0.38 1.90
C PRO A 49 23.66 1.09 3.26
N SER A 50 22.45 1.35 3.77
CA SER A 50 22.21 1.96 5.08
C SER A 50 22.32 0.99 6.26
N GLY A 51 22.47 -0.32 6.01
CA GLY A 51 22.50 -1.37 7.02
C GLY A 51 21.54 -2.52 6.71
N ARG A 52 21.30 -3.41 7.69
CA ARG A 52 20.36 -4.52 7.52
C ARG A 52 18.93 -4.14 7.91
N ALA A 53 17.94 -4.64 7.18
CA ALA A 53 16.54 -4.42 7.50
C ALA A 53 15.70 -5.68 7.31
N LEU A 54 14.72 -5.86 8.20
CA LEU A 54 13.70 -6.89 8.08
C LEU A 54 12.48 -6.30 7.37
N LEU A 55 12.13 -6.84 6.21
CA LEU A 55 10.92 -6.48 5.49
C LEU A 55 9.93 -7.65 5.55
N VAL A 56 8.64 -7.32 5.58
CA VAL A 56 7.56 -8.32 5.64
C VAL A 56 6.53 -8.10 4.55
N GLY A 57 5.88 -9.18 4.12
CA GLY A 57 4.71 -9.12 3.24
C GLY A 57 5.02 -8.56 1.85
N GLN A 58 4.25 -7.57 1.40
CA GLN A 58 4.35 -7.05 0.02
C GLN A 58 5.62 -6.20 -0.20
N ASN A 59 6.14 -5.53 0.83
CA ASN A 59 7.38 -4.76 0.70
C ASN A 59 8.56 -5.70 0.47
N ALA A 60 8.64 -6.80 1.23
CA ALA A 60 9.64 -7.84 1.03
C ALA A 60 9.54 -8.45 -0.37
N ARG A 61 8.32 -8.79 -0.80
CA ARG A 61 8.08 -9.33 -2.15
C ARG A 61 8.50 -8.36 -3.25
N THR A 62 8.20 -7.06 -3.08
CA THR A 62 8.55 -6.01 -4.04
C THR A 62 10.07 -5.86 -4.14
N LEU A 63 10.76 -5.82 -3.00
CA LEU A 63 12.22 -5.69 -2.98
C LEU A 63 12.91 -6.92 -3.58
N SER A 64 12.43 -8.13 -3.28
CA SER A 64 12.94 -9.35 -3.91
C SER A 64 12.75 -9.33 -5.44
N ALA A 65 11.61 -8.83 -5.92
CA ALA A 65 11.37 -8.72 -7.36
C ALA A 65 12.32 -7.73 -8.04
N LEU A 66 12.59 -6.58 -7.40
CA LEU A 66 13.55 -5.58 -7.87
C LEU A 66 14.98 -6.14 -7.92
N ILE A 67 15.40 -6.89 -6.90
CA ILE A 67 16.72 -7.52 -6.86
C ILE A 67 16.85 -8.56 -7.99
N ASN A 68 15.82 -9.38 -8.17
CA ASN A 68 15.80 -10.42 -9.20
C ASN A 68 15.83 -9.85 -10.63
N SER A 69 15.20 -8.70 -10.88
CA SER A 69 15.25 -8.06 -12.20
C SER A 69 16.50 -7.18 -12.38
N GLY A 70 17.14 -6.76 -11.29
CA GLY A 70 18.35 -5.96 -11.29
C GLY A 70 18.20 -4.69 -12.13
N LYS A 71 19.07 -4.53 -13.11
CA LYS A 71 19.12 -3.35 -13.99
C LYS A 71 17.96 -3.25 -14.98
N ALA A 72 17.26 -4.35 -15.26
CA ALA A 72 16.07 -4.32 -16.13
C ALA A 72 14.88 -3.60 -15.47
N GLY A 73 14.89 -3.53 -14.13
CA GLY A 73 13.80 -2.98 -13.34
C GLY A 73 12.52 -3.80 -13.44
N VAL A 74 11.45 -3.27 -12.88
CA VAL A 74 10.12 -3.90 -12.88
C VAL A 74 9.04 -2.89 -13.19
N THR A 75 8.04 -3.34 -13.92
CA THR A 75 6.78 -2.62 -14.13
C THR A 75 5.66 -3.31 -13.37
N ALA A 76 4.57 -2.57 -13.10
CA ALA A 76 3.40 -3.16 -12.47
C ALA A 76 2.75 -4.25 -13.35
N LEU A 77 2.92 -4.17 -14.67
CA LEU A 77 2.36 -5.11 -15.64
C LEU A 77 3.11 -6.45 -15.63
N GLU A 78 4.44 -6.42 -15.55
CA GLU A 78 5.29 -7.62 -15.42
C GLU A 78 5.05 -8.36 -14.10
N LEU A 79 4.80 -7.63 -13.01
CA LEU A 79 4.64 -8.21 -11.68
C LEU A 79 3.26 -8.83 -11.44
N SER A 80 2.32 -8.78 -12.39
CA SER A 80 0.98 -9.39 -12.28
C SER A 80 0.07 -8.72 -11.22
N SER A 81 -1.07 -9.34 -10.93
CA SER A 81 -2.24 -8.76 -10.24
C SER A 81 -2.05 -8.31 -8.79
N TRP A 82 -0.87 -8.49 -8.19
CA TRP A 82 -0.60 -7.98 -6.83
C TRP A 82 0.09 -6.61 -6.85
N ALA A 83 0.62 -6.18 -8.00
CA ALA A 83 1.39 -4.96 -8.15
C ALA A 83 0.54 -3.70 -8.42
N PHE A 84 -0.79 -3.75 -8.23
CA PHE A 84 -1.66 -2.57 -8.35
C PHE A 84 -1.23 -1.40 -7.45
N ARG A 85 -0.57 -1.70 -6.32
CA ARG A 85 -0.07 -0.70 -5.37
C ARG A 85 1.45 -0.56 -5.41
N LEU A 86 2.10 -0.97 -6.51
CA LEU A 86 3.56 -0.95 -6.65
C LEU A 86 4.16 0.41 -6.29
N GLY A 87 3.60 1.51 -6.81
CA GLY A 87 4.09 2.86 -6.49
C GLY A 87 4.08 3.20 -4.99
N SER A 88 3.09 2.70 -4.23
CA SER A 88 3.05 2.86 -2.77
C SER A 88 4.15 2.07 -2.09
N TYR A 89 4.42 0.83 -2.51
CA TYR A 89 5.49 0.02 -1.95
C TYR A 89 6.86 0.63 -2.25
N ILE A 90 7.08 1.10 -3.49
CA ILE A 90 8.31 1.81 -3.87
C ILE A 90 8.49 3.08 -3.04
N HIS A 91 7.42 3.85 -2.83
CA HIS A 91 7.48 5.03 -1.97
C HIS A 91 7.90 4.68 -0.54
N THR A 92 7.35 3.61 0.05
CA THR A 92 7.78 3.11 1.36
C THR A 92 9.23 2.66 1.38
N LEU A 93 9.69 1.96 0.33
CA LEU A 93 11.08 1.53 0.19
C LEU A 93 12.06 2.72 0.13
N ARG A 94 11.69 3.79 -0.58
CA ARG A 94 12.49 5.03 -0.63
C ARG A 94 12.48 5.77 0.70
N SER A 95 11.30 5.99 1.29
CA SER A 95 11.16 6.87 2.45
C SER A 95 11.61 6.23 3.77
N GLN A 96 11.34 4.94 3.97
CA GLN A 96 11.66 4.27 5.24
C GLN A 96 13.03 3.61 5.24
N TYR A 97 13.48 3.11 4.08
CA TYR A 97 14.71 2.34 3.98
C TYR A 97 15.84 3.07 3.22
N GLY A 98 15.55 4.24 2.65
CA GLY A 98 16.53 5.04 1.93
C GLY A 98 17.06 4.37 0.65
N LEU A 99 16.25 3.49 0.04
CA LEU A 99 16.67 2.79 -1.17
C LEU A 99 16.65 3.72 -2.38
N ASP A 100 17.73 3.71 -3.14
CA ASP A 100 17.82 4.42 -4.40
C ASP A 100 17.16 3.60 -5.52
N ILE A 101 15.93 3.99 -5.84
CA ILE A 101 15.12 3.37 -6.88
C ILE A 101 14.82 4.46 -7.90
N ILE A 102 15.18 4.24 -9.15
CA ILE A 102 14.90 5.16 -10.26
C ILE A 102 13.52 4.82 -10.84
N THR A 103 12.72 5.83 -11.13
CA THR A 103 11.49 5.66 -11.92
C THR A 103 11.76 6.13 -13.35
N ILE A 104 11.63 5.22 -14.31
CA ILE A 104 11.70 5.52 -15.75
C ILE A 104 10.27 5.50 -16.30
N LYS A 105 9.93 6.49 -17.11
CA LYS A 105 8.65 6.56 -17.82
C LYS A 105 8.77 5.74 -19.10
N GLU A 106 8.09 4.61 -19.16
CA GLU A 106 8.02 3.77 -20.36
C GLU A 106 6.68 3.99 -21.04
N THR A 107 6.72 4.50 -22.28
CA THR A 107 5.51 4.74 -23.07
C THR A 107 4.97 3.39 -23.56
N HIS A 108 3.74 3.06 -23.16
CA HIS A 108 3.12 1.79 -23.52
C HIS A 108 2.41 1.85 -24.88
N ASN A 109 1.80 2.99 -25.21
CA ASN A 109 1.03 3.19 -26.43
C ASN A 109 1.26 4.57 -27.05
N GLU A 110 0.98 4.69 -28.34
CA GLU A 110 1.02 5.95 -29.10
C GLU A 110 -0.03 6.98 -28.64
N LEU A 111 -1.04 6.54 -27.87
CA LEU A 111 -2.05 7.39 -27.23
C LEU A 111 -1.52 8.16 -25.99
N GLY A 112 -0.26 7.97 -25.60
CA GLY A 112 0.36 8.70 -24.49
C GLY A 112 0.25 8.04 -23.12
N ASP A 113 -0.30 6.84 -23.05
CA ASP A 113 -0.27 6.01 -21.84
C ASP A 113 1.16 5.59 -21.52
N TRP A 114 1.54 5.72 -20.26
CA TRP A 114 2.86 5.37 -19.77
C TRP A 114 2.77 4.53 -18.51
N HIS A 115 3.78 3.68 -18.35
CA HIS A 115 3.98 2.90 -17.15
C HIS A 115 5.27 3.33 -16.47
N ALA A 116 5.25 3.27 -15.14
CA ALA A 116 6.44 3.46 -14.34
C ALA A 116 7.24 2.16 -14.33
N ARG A 117 8.47 2.22 -14.85
CA ARG A 117 9.49 1.19 -14.68
C ARG A 117 10.39 1.58 -13.51
N TYR A 118 10.47 0.72 -12.51
CA TYR A 118 11.27 0.95 -11.31
C TYR A 118 12.56 0.15 -11.39
N VAL A 119 13.71 0.83 -11.36
CA VAL A 119 15.03 0.21 -11.42
C VAL A 119 15.74 0.42 -10.09
N LEU A 120 16.30 -0.65 -9.51
CA LEU A 120 17.11 -0.55 -8.30
C LEU A 120 18.52 -0.09 -8.70
N ASN A 121 18.96 1.06 -8.17
CA ASN A 121 20.26 1.65 -8.47
C ASN A 121 21.29 1.45 -7.34
N CYS A 122 20.88 0.80 -6.25
CA CYS A 122 21.75 0.48 -5.13
C CYS A 122 21.98 -1.02 -4.98
N ASP A 123 23.13 -1.38 -4.38
CA ASP A 123 23.44 -2.76 -4.05
C ASP A 123 22.62 -3.21 -2.84
N VAL A 124 21.69 -4.13 -3.07
CA VAL A 124 20.88 -4.77 -2.03
C VAL A 124 21.02 -6.28 -2.16
N GLN A 125 21.28 -6.95 -1.04
CA GLN A 125 21.41 -8.41 -1.00
C GLN A 125 20.33 -9.02 -0.11
N ILE A 126 19.87 -10.21 -0.49
CA ILE A 126 18.97 -11.02 0.33
C ILE A 126 19.83 -11.89 1.24
N LEU A 127 19.62 -11.80 2.56
CA LEU A 127 20.40 -12.55 3.55
C LEU A 127 19.69 -13.85 3.94
N GLU A 128 18.46 -13.76 4.43
CA GLU A 128 17.73 -14.90 5.00
C GLU A 128 16.22 -14.72 4.80
N MET A 129 15.51 -15.84 4.60
CA MET A 129 14.06 -15.90 4.57
C MET A 129 13.55 -16.57 5.84
N ALA A 130 12.68 -15.88 6.57
CA ALA A 130 12.04 -16.32 7.82
C ALA A 130 10.54 -16.61 7.65
#